data_AF-A0A965YPW8-F1
#
_entry.id   AF-A0A965YPW8-F1
#
_cell.length_a   1.000
_cell.length_b   1.000
_cell.length_c   1.000
_cell.angle_alpha   90.00
_cell.angle_beta   90.00
_cell.angle_gamma   90.00
#
_symmetry.space_group_name_H-M   'P 1'
#
loop_
_entity.id
_entity.type
_entity.pdbx_description
1 polymer ?
#
loop_
_entity_poly.entity_id
_entity_poly.type
_entity_poly.pdbx_seq_one_letter_code
_entity_poly.pdbx_strand_id
1 'polypeptide(L)'
;MMDLTMLEMIDNRLANFFPQPEFYDVSPFSIENLRDCIIMFILKDAYYLTEPKQSLRENRGTDADDVRMRDSRSIAYAQHYRDLQYNHVKNDLGIEIPELLSEDVETMRGKLRGHNITPMQYFELNTLAYHPLLKAIVNKRICDVKKVSNVTFLEYMQDYDKLVKLLLKKLDGSDEDVIFGTIALFTLEWKYNVELFYSCAVNAEKVGVQDVPIHRLAGLCAELSIPLAPYFTQMLHTESRFVLHRLKLVPAIYNASESDWDEVKDKICHYQTARYYIEREIVRKWDMAGFFARYTTREQWAQFFREHYDLRQIFATKEWNNKRIRYMRSIYSAMIKDQPTP
;
A
#
# COMPACT_ATOMS: atom_id res chain seq x y z
N MET A 1 -26.01 -16.11 -2.18
CA MET A 1 -26.28 -16.53 -0.78
C MET A 1 -24.96 -16.91 -0.06
N MET A 2 -23.87 -16.19 -0.34
CA MET A 2 -22.50 -16.54 0.12
C MET A 2 -21.69 -15.29 0.55
N ASP A 3 -22.07 -14.09 0.09
CA ASP A 3 -21.51 -12.79 0.54
C ASP A 3 -21.56 -12.61 2.07
N LEU A 4 -22.59 -13.16 2.72
CA LEU A 4 -22.78 -13.12 4.17
C LEU A 4 -21.67 -13.87 4.93
N THR A 5 -21.11 -14.97 4.42
CA THR A 5 -20.18 -15.81 5.21
C THR A 5 -18.80 -15.20 5.44
N MET A 6 -18.26 -14.45 4.46
CA MET A 6 -16.92 -13.85 4.57
C MET A 6 -16.91 -12.65 5.53
N LEU A 7 -17.95 -11.80 5.43
CA LEU A 7 -18.12 -10.63 6.28
C LEU A 7 -18.42 -11.06 7.72
N GLU A 8 -19.36 -11.99 7.91
CA GLU A 8 -19.76 -12.50 9.24
C GLU A 8 -18.59 -13.07 10.03
N MET A 9 -17.65 -13.78 9.38
CA MET A 9 -16.48 -14.34 10.08
C MET A 9 -15.58 -13.25 10.68
N ILE A 10 -15.36 -12.16 9.95
CA ILE A 10 -14.54 -11.04 10.42
C ILE A 10 -15.33 -10.19 11.42
N ASP A 11 -16.62 -9.95 11.18
CA ASP A 11 -17.51 -9.18 12.05
C ASP A 11 -17.64 -9.81 13.44
N ASN A 12 -17.82 -11.14 13.51
CA ASN A 12 -17.85 -11.87 14.79
C ASN A 12 -16.57 -11.70 15.61
N ARG A 13 -15.44 -11.42 14.95
CA ARG A 13 -14.15 -11.20 15.61
C ARG A 13 -13.99 -9.76 16.03
N LEU A 14 -14.32 -8.82 15.15
CA LEU A 14 -14.34 -7.39 15.47
C LEU A 14 -15.25 -7.08 16.66
N ALA A 15 -16.39 -7.76 16.80
CA ALA A 15 -17.27 -7.62 17.96
C ALA A 15 -16.60 -7.91 19.31
N ASN A 16 -15.55 -8.76 19.35
CA ASN A 16 -14.79 -9.00 20.59
C ASN A 16 -13.79 -7.89 20.90
N PHE A 17 -13.27 -7.22 19.87
CA PHE A 17 -12.35 -6.08 20.01
C PHE A 17 -13.09 -4.77 20.29
N PHE A 18 -14.31 -4.65 19.77
CA PHE A 18 -15.14 -3.46 19.85
C PHE A 18 -16.51 -3.81 20.43
N PRO A 19 -16.61 -4.06 21.76
CA PRO A 19 -17.87 -4.47 22.40
C PRO A 19 -18.93 -3.37 22.43
N GLN A 20 -18.56 -2.12 22.16
CA GLN A 20 -19.43 -0.94 22.06
C GLN A 20 -19.20 -0.27 20.70
N PRO A 21 -19.70 -0.87 19.60
CA PRO A 21 -19.40 -0.44 18.23
C PRO A 21 -19.80 1.02 17.95
N GLU A 22 -20.84 1.51 18.62
CA GLU A 22 -21.35 2.88 18.49
C GLU A 22 -20.28 3.96 18.78
N PHE A 23 -19.25 3.67 19.56
CA PHE A 23 -18.15 4.61 19.85
C PHE A 23 -17.12 4.71 18.72
N TYR A 24 -17.14 3.76 17.78
CA TYR A 24 -16.17 3.64 16.70
C TYR A 24 -16.76 3.97 15.32
N ASP A 25 -18.08 4.03 15.20
CA ASP A 25 -18.75 4.25 13.90
C ASP A 25 -18.84 5.71 13.42
N VAL A 26 -18.36 6.69 14.21
CA VAL A 26 -18.70 8.11 13.98
C VAL A 26 -17.58 8.97 13.35
N SER A 27 -16.31 8.55 13.40
CA SER A 27 -15.15 9.17 12.71
C SER A 27 -13.86 8.59 13.31
N PRO A 28 -12.75 8.43 12.55
CA PRO A 28 -12.59 8.76 11.13
C PRO A 28 -12.85 7.61 10.15
N PHE A 29 -12.92 6.39 10.67
CA PHE A 29 -13.30 5.17 9.98
C PHE A 29 -14.23 4.40 10.89
N SER A 30 -15.17 3.64 10.33
CA SER A 30 -16.05 2.75 11.10
C SER A 30 -15.41 1.38 11.30
N ILE A 31 -16.02 0.54 12.14
CA ILE A 31 -15.62 -0.88 12.26
C ILE A 31 -15.78 -1.59 10.92
N GLU A 32 -16.80 -1.25 10.15
CA GLU A 32 -17.01 -1.72 8.78
C GLU A 32 -15.81 -1.37 7.87
N ASN A 33 -15.27 -0.16 7.96
CA ASN A 33 -14.08 0.21 7.19
C ASN A 33 -12.85 -0.63 7.57
N LEU A 34 -12.72 -1.01 8.84
CA LEU A 34 -11.67 -1.93 9.30
C LEU A 34 -11.88 -3.35 8.76
N ARG A 35 -13.12 -3.86 8.80
CA ARG A 35 -13.50 -5.15 8.19
C ARG A 35 -13.11 -5.20 6.72
N ASP A 36 -13.54 -4.20 5.95
CA ASP A 36 -13.32 -4.16 4.50
C ASP A 36 -11.82 -4.08 4.18
N CYS A 37 -11.06 -3.33 4.99
CA CYS A 37 -9.60 -3.28 4.88
C CYS A 37 -8.95 -4.65 5.16
N ILE A 38 -9.39 -5.38 6.19
CA ILE A 38 -8.88 -6.72 6.50
C ILE A 38 -9.20 -7.71 5.36
N ILE A 39 -10.44 -7.70 4.86
CA ILE A 39 -10.85 -8.59 3.77
C ILE A 39 -10.08 -8.30 2.49
N MET A 40 -9.84 -7.02 2.16
CA MET A 40 -9.00 -6.66 1.01
C MET A 40 -7.60 -7.29 1.11
N PHE A 41 -6.97 -7.33 2.29
CA PHE A 41 -5.68 -8.01 2.46
C PHE A 41 -5.78 -9.53 2.28
N ILE A 42 -6.81 -10.16 2.84
CA ILE A 42 -7.04 -11.61 2.68
C ILE A 42 -7.20 -11.95 1.19
N LEU A 43 -8.02 -11.18 0.47
CA LEU A 43 -8.26 -11.37 -0.96
C LEU A 43 -7.01 -11.12 -1.80
N LYS A 44 -6.24 -10.07 -1.46
CA LYS A 44 -4.96 -9.78 -2.10
C LYS A 44 -4.00 -10.97 -1.94
N ASP A 45 -3.87 -11.53 -0.74
CA ASP A 45 -2.96 -12.65 -0.49
C ASP A 45 -3.48 -13.94 -1.14
N ALA A 46 -4.80 -14.19 -1.11
CA ALA A 46 -5.44 -15.30 -1.84
C ALA A 46 -5.21 -15.20 -3.36
N TYR A 47 -5.23 -13.98 -3.91
CA TYR A 47 -4.91 -13.71 -5.30
C TYR A 47 -3.48 -14.13 -5.64
N TYR A 48 -2.48 -13.70 -4.88
CA TYR A 48 -1.08 -14.13 -5.10
C TYR A 48 -0.87 -15.65 -4.95
N LEU A 49 -1.64 -16.32 -4.07
CA LEU A 49 -1.56 -17.77 -3.89
C LEU A 49 -2.11 -18.55 -5.09
N THR A 50 -3.08 -17.99 -5.80
CA THR A 50 -3.80 -18.65 -6.90
C THR A 50 -3.32 -18.25 -8.28
N GLU A 51 -2.57 -17.14 -8.39
CA GLU A 51 -1.98 -16.72 -9.66
C GLU A 51 -0.97 -17.76 -10.18
N PRO A 52 -1.03 -18.09 -11.48
CA PRO A 52 -0.03 -18.96 -12.08
C PRO A 52 1.33 -18.25 -12.06
N LYS A 53 2.34 -18.96 -11.55
CA LYS A 53 3.72 -18.51 -11.65
C LYS A 53 4.28 -18.89 -13.01
N GLN A 54 4.91 -17.93 -13.67
CA GLN A 54 5.47 -18.10 -15.01
C GLN A 54 6.91 -17.61 -15.03
N SER A 55 7.66 -18.05 -16.04
CA SER A 55 8.99 -17.53 -16.28
C SER A 55 8.93 -16.05 -16.67
N LEU A 56 10.04 -15.31 -16.49
CA LEU A 56 10.14 -13.93 -16.99
C LEU A 56 9.87 -13.83 -18.49
N ARG A 57 10.28 -14.84 -19.26
CA ARG A 57 10.10 -14.86 -20.71
C ARG A 57 8.62 -14.93 -21.09
N GLU A 58 7.86 -15.79 -20.41
CA GLU A 58 6.42 -15.93 -20.64
C GLU A 58 5.66 -14.65 -20.25
N ASN A 59 5.95 -14.09 -19.07
CA ASN A 59 5.35 -12.82 -18.63
C ASN A 59 5.70 -11.65 -19.58
N ARG A 60 6.93 -11.60 -20.10
CA ARG A 60 7.39 -10.56 -21.02
C ARG A 60 6.76 -10.65 -22.41
N GLY A 61 6.47 -11.86 -22.88
CA GLY A 61 5.88 -12.11 -24.22
C GLY A 61 6.78 -11.82 -25.42
N THR A 62 8.04 -11.41 -25.21
CA THR A 62 9.04 -11.15 -26.26
C THR A 62 10.43 -11.62 -25.81
N ASP A 63 11.36 -11.83 -26.74
CA ASP A 63 12.75 -12.19 -26.43
C ASP A 63 13.77 -11.11 -26.82
N ALA A 64 13.30 -9.89 -27.07
CA ALA A 64 14.17 -8.76 -27.38
C ALA A 64 15.17 -8.46 -26.24
N ASP A 65 16.45 -8.34 -26.60
CA ASP A 65 17.56 -8.21 -25.65
C ASP A 65 17.47 -6.95 -24.76
N ASP A 66 16.98 -5.84 -25.30
CA ASP A 66 16.79 -4.59 -24.56
C ASP A 66 15.79 -4.75 -23.41
N VAL A 67 14.69 -5.47 -23.66
CA VAL A 67 13.66 -5.77 -22.66
C VAL A 67 14.18 -6.77 -21.63
N ARG A 68 14.91 -7.81 -22.06
CA ARG A 68 15.57 -8.77 -21.16
C ARG A 68 16.53 -8.07 -20.18
N MET A 69 17.36 -7.18 -20.70
CA MET A 69 18.30 -6.40 -19.88
C MET A 69 17.57 -5.46 -18.93
N ARG A 70 16.40 -4.92 -19.33
CA ARG A 70 15.54 -4.12 -18.45
C ARG A 70 14.95 -4.96 -17.30
N ASP A 71 14.45 -6.17 -17.58
CA ASP A 71 13.93 -7.07 -16.53
C ASP A 71 15.01 -7.34 -15.48
N SER A 72 16.21 -7.73 -15.94
CA SER A 72 17.37 -8.00 -15.07
C SER A 72 17.70 -6.81 -14.17
N ARG A 73 17.79 -5.60 -14.74
CA ARG A 73 18.01 -4.36 -13.96
C ARG A 73 16.89 -4.08 -12.96
N SER A 74 15.65 -4.35 -13.33
CA SER A 74 14.47 -4.07 -12.47
C SER A 74 14.42 -5.03 -11.28
N ILE A 75 14.76 -6.30 -11.50
CA ILE A 75 14.89 -7.31 -10.45
C ILE A 75 16.01 -6.95 -9.50
N ALA A 76 17.21 -6.62 -10.01
CA ALA A 76 18.33 -6.22 -9.18
C ALA A 76 18.01 -4.98 -8.33
N TYR A 77 17.36 -3.97 -8.94
CA TYR A 77 16.92 -2.77 -8.22
C TYR A 77 15.92 -3.11 -7.12
N ALA A 78 14.90 -3.93 -7.41
CA ALA A 78 13.91 -4.33 -6.42
C ALA A 78 14.53 -5.16 -5.29
N GLN A 79 15.45 -6.07 -5.62
CA GLN A 79 16.15 -6.92 -4.65
C GLN A 79 16.99 -6.10 -3.68
N HIS A 80 17.72 -5.08 -4.15
CA HIS A 80 18.46 -4.16 -3.28
C HIS A 80 17.59 -3.60 -2.15
N TYR A 81 16.38 -3.11 -2.46
CA TYR A 81 15.48 -2.58 -1.44
C TYR A 81 14.86 -3.67 -0.55
N ARG A 82 14.64 -4.89 -1.07
CA ARG A 82 14.21 -6.03 -0.24
C ARG A 82 15.28 -6.45 0.74
N ASP A 83 16.55 -6.44 0.33
CA ASP A 83 17.69 -6.75 1.21
C ASP A 83 17.84 -5.70 2.31
N LEU A 84 17.68 -4.41 1.98
CA LEU A 84 17.64 -3.35 2.97
C LEU A 84 16.50 -3.55 3.98
N GLN A 85 15.31 -3.92 3.50
CA GLN A 85 14.16 -4.21 4.36
C GLN A 85 14.41 -5.44 5.24
N TYR A 86 14.96 -6.51 4.68
CA TYR A 86 15.32 -7.71 5.43
C TYR A 86 16.31 -7.38 6.55
N ASN A 87 17.37 -6.65 6.23
CA ASN A 87 18.37 -6.24 7.21
C ASN A 87 17.78 -5.35 8.30
N HIS A 88 16.89 -4.41 7.94
CA HIS A 88 16.20 -3.58 8.91
C HIS A 88 15.34 -4.40 9.88
N VAL A 89 14.50 -5.31 9.37
CA VAL A 89 13.63 -6.16 10.19
C VAL A 89 14.46 -7.12 11.06
N LYS A 90 15.48 -7.73 10.48
CA LYS A 90 16.36 -8.66 11.21
C LYS A 90 17.13 -7.96 12.33
N ASN A 91 17.70 -6.79 12.06
CA ASN A 91 18.54 -6.08 13.02
C ASN A 91 17.72 -5.40 14.11
N ASP A 92 16.56 -4.82 13.76
CA ASP A 92 15.80 -3.97 14.68
C ASP A 92 14.72 -4.78 15.42
N LEU A 93 14.16 -5.81 14.79
CA LEU A 93 13.08 -6.63 15.36
C LEU A 93 13.53 -8.05 15.72
N GLY A 94 14.72 -8.50 15.30
CA GLY A 94 15.20 -9.86 15.52
C GLY A 94 14.42 -10.93 14.75
N ILE A 95 13.65 -10.53 13.74
CA ILE A 95 12.78 -11.41 12.94
C ILE A 95 13.45 -11.68 11.60
N GLU A 96 13.58 -12.95 11.22
CA GLU A 96 13.99 -13.31 9.86
C GLU A 96 12.76 -13.43 8.96
N ILE A 97 12.81 -12.81 7.78
CA ILE A 97 11.80 -12.92 6.72
C ILE A 97 12.50 -13.48 5.47
N PRO A 98 12.74 -14.80 5.38
CA PRO A 98 13.49 -15.40 4.28
C PRO A 98 12.90 -15.07 2.91
N GLU A 99 11.60 -14.80 2.82
CA GLU A 99 10.91 -14.44 1.59
C GLU A 99 11.45 -13.14 0.96
N LEU A 100 12.07 -12.24 1.74
CA LEU A 100 12.65 -11.01 1.20
C LEU A 100 13.96 -11.25 0.45
N LEU A 101 14.70 -12.29 0.81
CA LEU A 101 15.98 -12.64 0.20
C LEU A 101 15.80 -13.07 -1.25
N SER A 102 16.87 -12.94 -2.04
CA SER A 102 16.88 -13.40 -3.42
C SER A 102 16.68 -14.91 -3.49
N GLU A 103 15.94 -15.37 -4.50
CA GLU A 103 15.90 -16.79 -4.84
C GLU A 103 17.31 -17.23 -5.26
N ASP A 104 17.75 -18.42 -4.82
CA ASP A 104 19.01 -19.01 -5.27
C ASP A 104 18.93 -19.27 -6.78
N VAL A 105 19.52 -18.34 -7.54
CA VAL A 105 19.76 -18.42 -8.98
C VAL A 105 21.26 -18.63 -9.28
N GLU A 106 22.08 -18.88 -8.25
CA GLU A 106 23.51 -19.14 -8.43
C GLU A 106 23.78 -20.60 -8.77
N THR A 107 23.01 -21.52 -8.17
CA THR A 107 23.09 -22.95 -8.48
C THR A 107 22.53 -23.27 -9.88
N MET A 108 23.07 -24.27 -10.57
CA MET A 108 22.53 -24.71 -11.88
C MET A 108 21.05 -25.05 -11.81
N ARG A 109 20.59 -25.61 -10.67
CA ARG A 109 19.18 -25.93 -10.43
C ARG A 109 18.34 -24.65 -10.30
N GLY A 110 18.85 -23.63 -9.62
CA GLY A 110 18.26 -22.29 -9.54
C GLY A 110 18.15 -21.61 -10.91
N LYS A 111 19.23 -21.63 -11.69
CA LYS A 111 19.29 -21.08 -13.05
C LYS A 111 18.28 -21.74 -14.00
N LEU A 112 18.15 -23.07 -13.91
CA LEU A 112 17.18 -23.84 -14.71
C LEU A 112 15.73 -23.59 -14.29
N ARG A 113 15.49 -23.35 -13.00
CA ARG A 113 14.15 -23.03 -12.47
C ARG A 113 13.69 -21.63 -12.89
N GLY A 114 14.64 -20.70 -13.01
CA GLY A 114 14.39 -19.30 -13.34
C GLY A 114 13.54 -18.58 -12.29
N HIS A 115 13.37 -17.28 -12.47
CA HIS A 115 12.40 -16.51 -11.68
C HIS A 115 10.98 -16.97 -12.05
N ASN A 116 10.24 -17.48 -11.08
CA ASN A 116 8.84 -17.87 -11.23
C ASN A 116 7.95 -16.85 -10.51
N ILE A 117 7.52 -15.84 -11.26
CA ILE A 117 6.75 -14.72 -10.73
C ILE A 117 5.36 -14.67 -11.34
N THR A 118 4.42 -14.09 -10.60
CA THR A 118 3.05 -13.90 -11.08
C THR A 118 2.97 -12.70 -12.03
N PRO A 119 1.90 -12.61 -12.86
CA PRO A 119 1.65 -11.41 -13.67
C PRO A 119 1.60 -10.12 -12.85
N MET A 120 0.99 -10.14 -11.65
CA MET A 120 0.99 -8.99 -10.74
C MET A 120 2.41 -8.60 -10.28
N GLN A 121 3.23 -9.57 -9.89
CA GLN A 121 4.62 -9.31 -9.49
C GLN A 121 5.45 -8.75 -10.66
N TYR A 122 5.26 -9.28 -11.87
CA TYR A 122 5.91 -8.76 -13.07
C TYR A 122 5.46 -7.33 -13.39
N PHE A 123 4.16 -7.04 -13.23
CA PHE A 123 3.60 -5.70 -13.36
C PHE A 123 4.24 -4.74 -12.35
N GLU A 124 4.30 -5.09 -11.06
CA GLU A 124 4.91 -4.25 -10.03
C GLU A 124 6.38 -3.91 -10.34
N LEU A 125 7.17 -4.93 -10.71
CA LEU A 125 8.59 -4.77 -11.05
C LEU A 125 8.80 -3.80 -12.21
N ASN A 126 8.01 -3.96 -13.26
CA ASN A 126 8.15 -3.18 -14.47
C ASN A 126 7.54 -1.78 -14.36
N THR A 127 6.48 -1.62 -13.56
CA THR A 127 5.84 -0.33 -13.32
C THR A 127 6.84 0.68 -12.76
N LEU A 128 7.71 0.24 -11.83
CA LEU A 128 8.83 1.04 -11.34
C LEU A 128 9.83 1.43 -12.43
N ALA A 129 10.03 0.58 -13.43
CA ALA A 129 10.94 0.84 -14.55
C ALA A 129 10.34 1.79 -15.59
N TYR A 130 9.04 1.70 -15.85
CA TYR A 130 8.34 2.48 -16.86
C TYR A 130 7.93 3.87 -16.40
N HIS A 131 7.68 4.06 -15.09
CA HIS A 131 7.16 5.31 -14.55
C HIS A 131 8.22 6.03 -13.72
N PRO A 132 8.89 7.07 -14.26
CA PRO A 132 10.04 7.72 -13.62
C PRO A 132 9.72 8.33 -12.26
N LEU A 133 8.47 8.75 -12.04
CA LEU A 133 8.00 9.28 -10.76
C LEU A 133 8.33 8.32 -9.60
N LEU A 134 8.07 7.03 -9.78
CA LEU A 134 8.17 6.03 -8.73
C LEU A 134 9.62 5.88 -8.25
N LYS A 135 10.58 5.82 -9.18
CA LYS A 135 12.01 5.82 -8.86
C LYS A 135 12.47 7.16 -8.26
N ALA A 136 11.92 8.28 -8.73
CA ALA A 136 12.25 9.60 -8.20
C ALA A 136 11.78 9.77 -6.74
N ILE A 137 10.65 9.16 -6.37
CA ILE A 137 10.14 9.08 -5.00
C ILE A 137 11.06 8.22 -4.14
N VAL A 138 11.31 6.97 -4.53
CA VAL A 138 12.13 6.02 -3.76
C VAL A 138 13.54 6.55 -3.51
N ASN A 139 14.18 7.12 -4.54
CA ASN A 139 15.53 7.69 -4.42
C ASN A 139 15.54 9.12 -3.85
N LYS A 140 14.40 9.62 -3.33
CA LYS A 140 14.18 11.00 -2.84
C LYS A 140 14.57 12.13 -3.80
N ARG A 141 14.83 11.85 -5.08
CA ARG A 141 15.15 12.85 -6.12
C ARG A 141 14.01 13.84 -6.33
N ILE A 142 12.76 13.38 -6.16
CA ILE A 142 11.58 14.22 -6.30
C ILE A 142 11.56 15.39 -5.29
N CYS A 143 12.28 15.28 -4.17
CA CYS A 143 12.31 16.31 -3.13
C CYS A 143 13.13 17.55 -3.54
N ASP A 144 14.05 17.42 -4.50
CA ASP A 144 15.01 18.47 -4.86
C ASP A 144 14.69 19.07 -6.23
N VAL A 145 14.42 20.38 -6.27
CA VAL A 145 14.08 21.11 -7.49
C VAL A 145 15.23 21.14 -8.50
N LYS A 146 16.49 21.01 -8.04
CA LYS A 146 17.67 20.95 -8.91
C LYS A 146 17.81 19.57 -9.58
N LYS A 147 17.35 18.50 -8.91
CA LYS A 147 17.40 17.13 -9.45
C LYS A 147 16.18 16.79 -10.31
N VAL A 148 15.03 17.35 -9.98
CA VAL A 148 13.78 17.25 -10.74
C VAL A 148 13.19 18.65 -10.78
N SER A 149 13.22 19.32 -11.93
CA SER A 149 12.63 20.66 -12.09
C SER A 149 11.11 20.62 -11.88
N ASN A 150 10.45 21.77 -11.71
CA ASN A 150 8.98 21.81 -11.63
C ASN A 150 8.32 21.34 -12.93
N VAL A 151 8.94 21.59 -14.09
CA VAL A 151 8.44 21.09 -15.39
C VAL A 151 8.49 19.57 -15.41
N THR A 152 9.65 18.99 -15.08
CA THR A 152 9.86 17.53 -15.01
C THR A 152 8.95 16.87 -13.96
N PHE A 153 8.71 17.54 -12.83
CA PHE A 153 7.77 17.08 -11.82
C PHE A 153 6.36 16.91 -12.41
N LEU A 154 5.89 17.90 -13.17
CA LEU A 154 4.57 17.84 -13.81
C LEU A 154 4.50 16.74 -14.87
N GLU A 155 5.54 16.58 -15.67
CA GLU A 155 5.64 15.48 -16.65
C GLU A 155 5.55 14.11 -15.96
N TYR A 156 6.27 13.93 -14.85
CA TYR A 156 6.24 12.70 -14.06
C TYR A 156 4.85 12.43 -13.46
N MET A 157 4.17 13.46 -12.94
CA MET A 157 2.81 13.32 -12.42
C MET A 157 1.81 13.00 -13.52
N GLN A 158 1.92 13.63 -14.69
CA GLN A 158 1.05 13.36 -15.84
C GLN A 158 1.23 11.94 -16.39
N ASP A 159 2.46 11.43 -16.42
CA ASP A 159 2.74 10.04 -16.78
C ASP A 159 2.11 9.06 -15.78
N TYR A 160 2.29 9.31 -14.48
CA TYR A 160 1.65 8.51 -13.42
C TYR A 160 0.12 8.56 -13.50
N ASP A 161 -0.48 9.72 -13.74
CA ASP A 161 -1.93 9.87 -13.89
C ASP A 161 -2.47 9.05 -15.09
N LYS A 162 -1.67 8.85 -16.16
CA LYS A 162 -2.05 7.97 -17.27
C LYS A 162 -2.07 6.50 -16.83
N LEU A 163 -1.07 6.05 -16.05
CA LEU A 163 -1.07 4.71 -15.46
C LEU A 163 -2.31 4.49 -14.58
N VAL A 164 -2.57 5.43 -13.66
CA VAL A 164 -3.74 5.36 -12.77
C VAL A 164 -5.03 5.28 -13.59
N LYS A 165 -5.20 6.12 -14.62
CA LYS A 165 -6.38 6.06 -15.50
C LYS A 165 -6.53 4.73 -16.22
N LEU A 166 -5.44 4.09 -16.63
CA LEU A 166 -5.49 2.75 -17.25
C LEU A 166 -5.95 1.69 -16.25
N LEU A 167 -5.47 1.75 -15.00
CA LEU A 167 -5.88 0.84 -13.94
C LEU A 167 -7.33 1.09 -13.48
N LEU A 168 -7.77 2.34 -13.40
CA LEU A 168 -9.16 2.67 -13.06
C LEU A 168 -10.14 2.09 -14.09
N LYS A 169 -9.80 2.10 -15.38
CA LYS A 169 -10.61 1.47 -16.43
C LYS A 169 -10.77 -0.04 -16.24
N LYS A 170 -9.80 -0.72 -15.61
CA LYS A 170 -9.91 -2.16 -15.31
C LYS A 170 -11.01 -2.46 -14.30
N LEU A 171 -11.34 -1.49 -13.44
CA LEU A 171 -12.41 -1.65 -12.44
C LEU A 171 -13.81 -1.78 -13.07
N ASP A 172 -13.96 -1.41 -14.34
CA ASP A 172 -15.18 -1.58 -15.14
C ASP A 172 -15.14 -2.85 -16.02
N GLY A 173 -14.07 -3.65 -15.91
CA GLY A 173 -13.81 -4.79 -16.77
C GLY A 173 -14.32 -6.13 -16.22
N SER A 174 -13.67 -7.20 -16.64
CA SER A 174 -13.90 -8.56 -16.14
C SER A 174 -13.60 -8.66 -14.64
N ASP A 175 -14.07 -9.72 -13.98
CA ASP A 175 -13.77 -9.93 -12.56
C ASP A 175 -12.26 -9.99 -12.28
N GLU A 176 -11.49 -10.60 -13.19
CA GLU A 176 -10.04 -10.61 -13.13
C GLU A 176 -9.44 -9.20 -13.27
N ASP A 177 -9.97 -8.38 -14.19
CA ASP A 177 -9.53 -6.98 -14.34
C ASP A 177 -9.83 -6.17 -13.07
N VAL A 178 -10.99 -6.35 -12.43
CA VAL A 178 -11.35 -5.64 -11.20
C VAL A 178 -10.40 -6.00 -10.08
N ILE A 179 -10.13 -7.30 -9.87
CA ILE A 179 -9.21 -7.77 -8.84
C ILE A 179 -7.81 -7.22 -9.08
N PHE A 180 -7.29 -7.39 -10.29
CA PHE A 180 -5.95 -6.92 -10.67
C PHE A 180 -5.84 -5.40 -10.51
N GLY A 181 -6.80 -4.65 -11.07
CA GLY A 181 -6.83 -3.20 -11.03
C GLY A 181 -6.87 -2.66 -9.61
N THR A 182 -7.68 -3.26 -8.74
CA THR A 182 -7.81 -2.87 -7.32
C THR A 182 -6.51 -3.12 -6.57
N ILE A 183 -5.91 -4.30 -6.68
CA ILE A 183 -4.65 -4.64 -6.01
C ILE A 183 -3.50 -3.75 -6.50
N ALA A 184 -3.43 -3.47 -7.80
CA ALA A 184 -2.43 -2.59 -8.40
C ALA A 184 -2.56 -1.15 -7.89
N LEU A 185 -3.77 -0.57 -7.92
CA LEU A 185 -4.04 0.77 -7.42
C LEU A 185 -3.75 0.88 -5.92
N PHE A 186 -4.19 -0.10 -5.13
CA PHE A 186 -3.89 -0.19 -3.71
C PHE A 186 -2.37 -0.16 -3.46
N THR A 187 -1.64 -1.02 -4.17
CA THR A 187 -0.18 -1.17 -4.00
C THR A 187 0.56 0.11 -4.36
N LEU A 188 0.15 0.79 -5.43
CA LEU A 188 0.72 2.06 -5.84
C LEU A 188 0.48 3.14 -4.78
N GLU A 189 -0.75 3.31 -4.32
CA GLU A 189 -1.07 4.37 -3.37
C GLU A 189 -0.46 4.10 -1.98
N TRP A 190 -0.44 2.84 -1.53
CA TRP A 190 0.24 2.46 -0.29
C TRP A 190 1.75 2.74 -0.35
N LYS A 191 2.45 2.29 -1.41
CA LYS A 191 3.91 2.43 -1.50
C LYS A 191 4.37 3.86 -1.78
N TYR A 192 3.61 4.64 -2.56
CA TYR A 192 4.07 5.94 -3.06
C TYR A 192 3.29 7.14 -2.51
N ASN A 193 2.11 6.95 -1.90
CA ASN A 193 1.32 7.99 -1.23
C ASN A 193 1.04 9.23 -2.11
N VAL A 194 0.85 9.05 -3.42
CA VAL A 194 0.72 10.17 -4.37
C VAL A 194 -0.57 10.93 -4.11
N GLU A 195 -1.71 10.24 -3.96
CA GLU A 195 -3.00 10.88 -3.70
C GLU A 195 -3.06 11.48 -2.30
N LEU A 196 -2.57 10.74 -1.29
CA LEU A 196 -2.49 11.25 0.08
C LEU A 196 -1.68 12.55 0.16
N PHE A 197 -0.47 12.58 -0.43
CA PHE A 197 0.40 13.76 -0.33
C PHE A 197 -0.09 14.91 -1.20
N TYR A 198 -0.75 14.63 -2.32
CA TYR A 198 -1.46 15.66 -3.08
C TYR A 198 -2.59 16.28 -2.26
N SER A 199 -3.44 15.47 -1.63
CA SER A 199 -4.53 15.94 -0.76
C SER A 199 -4.01 16.79 0.39
N CYS A 200 -2.90 16.38 1.01
CA CYS A 200 -2.20 17.17 2.03
C CYS A 200 -1.74 18.52 1.49
N ALA A 201 -1.12 18.57 0.31
CA ALA A 201 -0.67 19.81 -0.31
C ALA A 201 -1.83 20.77 -0.63
N VAL A 202 -2.98 20.25 -1.05
CA VAL A 202 -4.20 21.04 -1.27
C VAL A 202 -4.73 21.62 0.05
N ASN A 203 -4.78 20.83 1.11
CA ASN A 203 -5.27 21.29 2.42
C ASN A 203 -4.32 22.31 3.07
N ALA A 204 -3.00 22.05 3.01
CA ALA A 204 -2.00 22.99 3.49
C ALA A 204 -2.09 24.35 2.78
N GLU A 205 -2.29 24.36 1.45
CA GLU A 205 -2.51 25.60 0.70
C GLU A 205 -3.79 26.34 1.16
N LYS A 206 -4.91 25.62 1.34
CA LYS A 206 -6.19 26.20 1.76
C LYS A 206 -6.10 26.85 3.14
N VAL A 207 -5.41 26.23 4.08
CA VAL A 207 -5.27 26.69 5.47
C VAL A 207 -4.10 27.68 5.62
N GLY A 208 -3.18 27.75 4.64
CA GLY A 208 -2.01 28.63 4.68
C GLY A 208 -0.84 28.08 5.51
N VAL A 209 -0.80 26.77 5.75
CA VAL A 209 0.26 26.09 6.51
C VAL A 209 1.44 25.79 5.58
N GLN A 210 2.66 26.15 6.01
CA GLN A 210 3.89 25.88 5.25
C GLN A 210 4.67 24.68 5.77
N ASP A 211 4.60 24.41 7.07
CA ASP A 211 5.29 23.29 7.69
C ASP A 211 4.49 22.00 7.56
N VAL A 212 5.18 20.87 7.46
CA VAL A 212 4.52 19.56 7.43
C VAL A 212 4.17 19.18 8.88
N PRO A 213 2.89 18.88 9.20
CA PRO A 213 2.51 18.37 10.51
C PRO A 213 2.92 16.90 10.63
N ILE A 214 4.23 16.67 10.75
CA ILE A 214 4.91 15.36 10.67
C ILE A 214 4.23 14.32 11.56
N HIS A 215 3.99 14.64 12.84
CA HIS A 215 3.41 13.70 13.79
C HIS A 215 1.98 13.28 13.43
N ARG A 216 1.18 14.21 12.90
CA ARG A 216 -0.20 13.91 12.50
C ARG A 216 -0.22 13.09 11.21
N LEU A 217 0.59 13.47 10.23
CA LEU A 217 0.70 12.77 8.95
C LEU A 217 1.29 11.36 9.10
N ALA A 218 2.26 11.17 10.00
CA ALA A 218 2.87 9.87 10.26
C ALA A 218 1.83 8.79 10.60
N GLY A 219 0.77 9.14 11.35
CA GLY A 219 -0.33 8.23 11.67
C GLY A 219 -1.05 7.63 10.46
N LEU A 220 -0.93 8.24 9.27
CA LEU A 220 -1.63 7.82 8.05
C LEU A 220 -0.77 7.02 7.06
N CYS A 221 0.57 7.11 7.15
CA CYS A 221 1.45 6.54 6.13
C CYS A 221 2.84 6.13 6.59
N ALA A 222 3.28 6.49 7.80
CA ALA A 222 4.60 6.09 8.29
C ALA A 222 4.56 4.72 8.97
N GLU A 223 5.74 4.15 9.16
CA GLU A 223 5.95 3.07 10.11
C GLU A 223 5.82 3.61 11.53
N LEU A 224 4.97 2.96 12.32
CA LEU A 224 4.59 3.33 13.67
C LEU A 224 5.03 2.24 14.64
N SER A 225 5.55 2.68 15.78
CA SER A 225 5.83 1.83 16.93
C SER A 225 4.82 2.13 18.02
N ILE A 226 3.84 1.24 18.20
CA ILE A 226 2.71 1.41 19.12
C ILE A 226 2.89 0.49 20.33
N PRO A 227 2.96 1.00 21.56
CA PRO A 227 2.97 0.16 22.76
C PRO A 227 1.69 -0.69 22.88
N LEU A 228 1.84 -2.00 23.08
CA LEU A 228 0.70 -2.91 23.22
C LEU A 228 0.20 -2.99 24.66
N ALA A 229 -1.07 -2.65 24.86
CA ALA A 229 -1.79 -2.83 26.12
C ALA A 229 -1.96 -4.33 26.48
N PRO A 230 -2.18 -4.68 27.77
CA PRO A 230 -2.22 -3.79 28.93
C PRO A 230 -0.85 -3.55 29.57
N TYR A 231 0.16 -4.35 29.23
CA TYR A 231 1.45 -4.33 29.92
C TYR A 231 2.45 -3.34 29.33
N PHE A 232 2.25 -2.87 28.09
CA PHE A 232 3.10 -1.90 27.40
C PHE A 232 4.60 -2.28 27.34
N THR A 233 4.90 -3.56 27.49
CA THR A 233 6.26 -4.12 27.43
C THR A 233 6.65 -4.55 26.02
N GLN A 234 5.68 -4.61 25.09
CA GLN A 234 5.87 -4.99 23.70
C GLN A 234 5.48 -3.83 22.79
N MET A 235 6.26 -3.63 21.73
CA MET A 235 5.97 -2.65 20.69
C MET A 235 5.40 -3.36 19.47
N LEU A 236 4.25 -2.90 19.00
CA LEU A 236 3.72 -3.21 17.69
C LEU A 236 4.39 -2.30 16.67
N HIS A 237 5.15 -2.89 15.74
CA HIS A 237 5.66 -2.20 14.57
C HIS A 237 4.69 -2.42 13.40
N THR A 238 4.07 -1.35 12.92
CA THR A 238 3.00 -1.41 11.91
C THR A 238 2.97 -0.16 11.07
N GLU A 239 2.40 -0.25 9.88
CA GLU A 239 2.08 0.91 9.04
C GLU A 239 0.57 1.04 8.89
N SER A 240 0.10 2.27 8.67
CA SER A 240 -1.30 2.48 8.33
C SER A 240 -1.58 2.09 6.89
N ARG A 241 -2.43 1.09 6.71
CA ARG A 241 -2.84 0.60 5.40
C ARG A 241 -4.31 0.86 5.05
N PHE A 242 -4.95 1.83 5.71
CA PHE A 242 -6.31 2.29 5.42
C PHE A 242 -6.38 3.15 4.14
N VAL A 243 -5.85 2.64 3.02
CA VAL A 243 -5.67 3.41 1.78
C VAL A 243 -6.97 4.06 1.28
N LEU A 244 -8.08 3.30 1.26
CA LEU A 244 -9.36 3.80 0.76
C LEU A 244 -9.90 4.96 1.60
N HIS A 245 -9.66 4.96 2.91
CA HIS A 245 -10.33 5.90 3.81
C HIS A 245 -9.43 7.02 4.32
N ARG A 246 -8.10 6.83 4.39
CA ARG A 246 -7.18 7.79 5.01
C ARG A 246 -7.20 9.19 4.42
N LEU A 247 -7.64 9.37 3.17
CA LEU A 247 -7.81 10.71 2.59
C LEU A 247 -8.90 11.53 3.31
N LYS A 248 -9.90 10.88 3.92
CA LYS A 248 -10.94 11.53 4.72
C LYS A 248 -10.37 12.19 5.99
N LEU A 249 -9.19 11.76 6.44
CA LEU A 249 -8.49 12.32 7.60
C LEU A 249 -7.63 13.53 7.28
N VAL A 250 -7.35 13.80 6.01
CA VAL A 250 -6.46 14.89 5.64
C VAL A 250 -6.94 16.25 6.16
N PRO A 251 -8.22 16.62 6.11
CA PRO A 251 -8.68 17.88 6.70
C PRO A 251 -8.41 17.98 8.21
N ALA A 252 -8.54 16.88 8.96
CA ALA A 252 -8.30 16.85 10.40
C ALA A 252 -6.82 17.05 10.75
N ILE A 253 -5.89 16.59 9.89
CA ILE A 253 -4.45 16.85 10.06
C ILE A 253 -4.19 18.36 10.21
N TYR A 254 -4.87 19.21 9.44
CA TYR A 254 -4.60 20.65 9.39
C TYR A 254 -5.53 21.50 10.25
N ASN A 255 -6.79 21.05 10.44
CA ASN A 255 -7.83 21.89 11.04
C ASN A 255 -8.30 21.43 12.43
N ALA A 256 -8.04 20.17 12.81
CA ALA A 256 -8.51 19.66 14.10
C ALA A 256 -7.74 20.32 15.25
N SER A 257 -8.44 20.61 16.34
CA SER A 257 -7.80 20.96 17.61
C SER A 257 -6.93 19.78 18.10
N GLU A 258 -6.01 20.02 19.03
CA GLU A 258 -5.20 18.93 19.60
C GLU A 258 -6.08 17.86 20.28
N SER A 259 -7.15 18.26 20.98
CA SER A 259 -8.08 17.32 21.61
C SER A 259 -8.82 16.45 20.58
N ASP A 260 -9.29 17.04 19.49
CA ASP A 260 -9.98 16.29 18.44
C ASP A 260 -9.01 15.36 17.70
N TRP A 261 -7.77 15.81 17.51
CA TRP A 261 -6.72 14.98 16.91
C TRP A 261 -6.33 13.82 17.83
N ASP A 262 -6.30 14.02 19.14
CA ASP A 262 -6.02 12.96 20.11
C ASP A 262 -7.08 11.84 20.05
N GLU A 263 -8.35 12.17 19.85
CA GLU A 263 -9.41 11.17 19.63
C GLU A 263 -9.18 10.38 18.32
N VAL A 264 -8.84 11.09 17.23
CA VAL A 264 -8.51 10.46 15.95
C VAL A 264 -7.31 9.51 16.11
N LYS A 265 -6.27 9.96 16.80
CA LYS A 265 -5.05 9.20 17.06
C LYS A 265 -5.35 7.94 17.88
N ASP A 266 -6.15 8.06 18.93
CA ASP A 266 -6.56 6.93 19.77
C ASP A 266 -7.31 5.86 18.97
N LYS A 267 -8.26 6.28 18.11
CA LYS A 267 -8.97 5.36 17.21
C LYS A 267 -8.05 4.70 16.19
N ILE A 268 -7.09 5.43 15.61
CA ILE A 268 -6.08 4.83 14.73
C ILE A 268 -5.29 3.75 15.48
N CYS A 269 -4.86 4.03 16.71
CA CYS A 269 -4.15 3.05 17.54
C CYS A 269 -5.01 1.80 17.78
N HIS A 270 -6.27 1.96 18.22
CA HIS A 270 -7.19 0.84 18.42
C HIS A 270 -7.38 0.00 17.15
N TYR A 271 -7.55 0.64 15.98
CA TYR A 271 -7.69 -0.07 14.71
C TYR A 271 -6.42 -0.80 14.30
N GLN A 272 -5.23 -0.21 14.48
CA GLN A 272 -3.99 -0.91 14.18
C GLN A 272 -3.76 -2.11 15.10
N THR A 273 -4.07 -1.96 16.39
CA THR A 273 -3.97 -3.03 17.37
C THR A 273 -4.93 -4.17 17.04
N ALA A 274 -6.20 -3.88 16.76
CA ALA A 274 -7.18 -4.88 16.35
C ALA A 274 -6.78 -5.58 15.04
N ARG A 275 -6.37 -4.80 14.03
CA ARG A 275 -5.85 -5.33 12.76
C ARG A 275 -4.69 -6.30 12.98
N TYR A 276 -3.71 -5.92 13.81
CA TYR A 276 -2.56 -6.76 14.13
C TYR A 276 -2.97 -8.10 14.75
N TYR A 277 -3.83 -8.08 15.78
CA TYR A 277 -4.26 -9.32 16.42
C TYR A 277 -5.09 -10.18 15.49
N ILE A 278 -6.02 -9.61 14.72
CA ILE A 278 -6.80 -10.35 13.73
C ILE A 278 -5.87 -10.95 12.66
N GLU A 279 -4.90 -10.19 12.16
CA GLU A 279 -3.94 -10.67 11.18
C GLU A 279 -3.12 -11.84 11.73
N ARG A 280 -2.57 -11.70 12.94
CA ARG A 280 -1.71 -12.71 13.56
C ARG A 280 -2.47 -13.95 14.01
N GLU A 281 -3.56 -13.78 14.74
CA GLU A 281 -4.26 -14.85 15.45
C GLU A 281 -5.28 -15.57 14.59
N ILE A 282 -5.74 -14.95 13.50
CA ILE A 282 -6.82 -15.47 12.67
C ILE A 282 -6.35 -15.62 11.24
N VAL A 283 -5.97 -14.52 10.58
CA VAL A 283 -5.65 -14.55 9.15
C VAL A 283 -4.49 -15.50 8.86
N ARG A 284 -3.37 -15.34 9.56
CA ARG A 284 -2.18 -16.17 9.38
C ARG A 284 -2.32 -17.53 10.03
N LYS A 285 -2.81 -17.59 11.28
CA LYS A 285 -2.92 -18.84 12.04
C LYS A 285 -3.87 -19.85 11.38
N TRP A 286 -4.94 -19.39 10.74
CA TRP A 286 -5.95 -20.26 10.13
C TRP A 286 -5.87 -20.31 8.60
N ASP A 287 -4.81 -19.76 8.00
CA ASP A 287 -4.64 -19.74 6.54
C ASP A 287 -5.89 -19.21 5.82
N MET A 288 -6.36 -18.02 6.22
CA MET A 288 -7.58 -17.44 5.64
C MET A 288 -7.42 -17.17 4.14
N ALA A 289 -6.23 -16.74 3.69
CA ALA A 289 -5.95 -16.57 2.27
C ALA A 289 -6.10 -17.88 1.50
N GLY A 290 -5.56 -18.99 2.01
CA GLY A 290 -5.75 -20.32 1.40
C GLY A 290 -7.18 -20.84 1.50
N PHE A 291 -7.91 -20.54 2.57
CA PHE A 291 -9.35 -20.85 2.68
C PHE A 291 -10.13 -20.13 1.58
N PHE A 292 -9.98 -18.82 1.43
CA PHE A 292 -10.67 -18.04 0.40
C PHE A 292 -10.28 -18.53 -1.00
N ALA A 293 -8.98 -18.75 -1.24
CA ALA A 293 -8.50 -19.33 -2.50
C ALA A 293 -9.16 -20.67 -2.88
N ARG A 294 -9.53 -21.51 -1.91
CA ARG A 294 -10.13 -22.83 -2.13
C ARG A 294 -11.65 -22.81 -2.23
N TYR A 295 -12.32 -21.93 -1.48
CA TYR A 295 -13.76 -22.01 -1.24
C TYR A 295 -14.57 -20.81 -1.74
N THR A 296 -13.93 -19.84 -2.39
CA THR A 296 -14.60 -18.66 -2.96
C THR A 296 -14.14 -18.42 -4.40
N THR A 297 -14.90 -17.63 -5.17
CA THR A 297 -14.67 -17.42 -6.60
C THR A 297 -14.15 -16.01 -6.91
N ARG A 298 -13.57 -15.82 -8.11
CA ARG A 298 -13.14 -14.51 -8.58
C ARG A 298 -14.29 -13.52 -8.73
N GLU A 299 -15.48 -14.01 -9.11
CA GLU A 299 -16.71 -13.21 -9.17
C GLU A 299 -17.03 -12.60 -7.79
N GLN A 300 -16.98 -13.40 -6.72
CA GLN A 300 -17.23 -12.92 -5.36
C GLN A 300 -16.20 -11.88 -4.90
N TRP A 301 -14.93 -12.08 -5.25
CA TRP A 301 -13.87 -11.12 -4.90
C TRP A 301 -14.07 -9.79 -5.61
N ALA A 302 -14.38 -9.84 -6.91
CA ALA A 302 -14.65 -8.66 -7.71
C ALA A 302 -15.91 -7.94 -7.23
N GLN A 303 -16.96 -8.67 -6.86
CA GLN A 303 -18.17 -8.09 -6.26
C GLN A 303 -17.84 -7.37 -4.95
N PHE A 304 -17.08 -7.99 -4.04
CA PHE A 304 -16.63 -7.33 -2.82
C PHE A 304 -15.88 -6.01 -3.12
N PHE A 305 -14.95 -6.00 -4.08
CA PHE A 305 -14.25 -4.77 -4.44
C PHE A 305 -15.16 -3.70 -5.03
N ARG A 306 -16.16 -4.07 -5.83
CA ARG A 306 -17.14 -3.13 -6.41
C ARG A 306 -18.04 -2.51 -5.33
N GLU A 307 -18.47 -3.31 -4.36
CA GLU A 307 -19.47 -2.89 -3.37
C GLU A 307 -18.85 -2.22 -2.13
N HIS A 308 -17.71 -2.73 -1.66
CA HIS A 308 -17.14 -2.37 -0.35
C HIS A 308 -15.79 -1.66 -0.43
N TYR A 309 -15.02 -1.85 -1.51
CA TYR A 309 -13.64 -1.34 -1.59
C TYR A 309 -13.32 -0.62 -2.91
N ASP A 310 -14.21 0.26 -3.36
CA ASP A 310 -14.01 1.00 -4.62
C ASP A 310 -12.97 2.12 -4.48
N LEU A 311 -11.74 1.81 -4.92
CA LEU A 311 -10.62 2.76 -4.93
C LEU A 311 -10.79 3.93 -5.90
N ARG A 312 -11.76 3.93 -6.84
CA ARG A 312 -12.01 5.12 -7.69
C ARG A 312 -12.24 6.38 -6.86
N GLN A 313 -12.78 6.22 -5.65
CA GLN A 313 -13.14 7.31 -4.74
C GLN A 313 -11.95 8.17 -4.27
N ILE A 314 -10.72 7.64 -4.29
CA ILE A 314 -9.53 8.36 -3.79
C ILE A 314 -8.70 9.03 -4.89
N PHE A 315 -8.90 8.65 -6.16
CA PHE A 315 -8.12 9.19 -7.27
C PHE A 315 -8.85 10.38 -7.89
N ALA A 316 -8.26 11.57 -7.77
CA ALA A 316 -8.81 12.80 -8.32
C ALA A 316 -7.91 13.40 -9.41
N THR A 317 -8.52 14.25 -10.25
CA THR A 317 -7.74 15.07 -11.17
C THR A 317 -6.93 16.09 -10.38
N LYS A 318 -5.61 16.13 -10.62
CA LYS A 318 -4.68 16.96 -9.86
C LYS A 318 -4.43 18.27 -10.57
N GLU A 319 -4.76 19.35 -9.91
CA GLU A 319 -4.34 20.70 -10.28
C GLU A 319 -3.06 21.06 -9.52
N TRP A 320 -1.99 21.31 -10.26
CA TRP A 320 -0.68 21.64 -9.69
C TRP A 320 -0.40 23.13 -9.80
N ASN A 321 0.18 23.68 -8.72
CA ASN A 321 0.79 24.99 -8.71
C ASN A 321 2.10 24.94 -7.91
N ASN A 322 2.89 26.02 -7.94
CA ASN A 322 4.19 26.05 -7.27
C ASN A 322 4.12 25.83 -5.75
N LYS A 323 3.02 26.23 -5.08
CA LYS A 323 2.83 26.01 -3.65
C LYS A 323 2.61 24.52 -3.36
N ARG A 324 1.70 23.87 -4.10
CA ARG A 324 1.40 22.43 -3.97
C ARG A 324 2.62 21.56 -4.27
N ILE A 325 3.36 21.88 -5.34
CA ILE A 325 4.60 21.16 -5.68
C ILE A 325 5.61 21.28 -4.54
N ARG A 326 5.87 22.50 -4.05
CA ARG A 326 6.81 22.73 -2.95
C ARG A 326 6.40 21.96 -1.70
N TYR A 327 5.13 22.02 -1.34
CA TYR A 327 4.63 21.35 -0.13
C TYR A 327 4.74 19.82 -0.25
N MET A 328 4.37 19.25 -1.40
CA MET A 328 4.52 17.81 -1.62
C MET A 328 5.97 17.35 -1.54
N ARG A 329 6.93 18.15 -2.02
CA ARG A 329 8.36 17.87 -1.85
C ARG A 329 8.77 17.87 -0.38
N SER A 330 8.28 18.83 0.41
CA SER A 330 8.51 18.86 1.85
C SER A 330 7.95 17.62 2.54
N ILE A 331 6.74 17.17 2.16
CA ILE A 331 6.16 15.94 2.69
C ILE A 331 7.04 14.73 2.36
N TYR A 332 7.40 14.53 1.08
CA TYR A 332 8.26 13.42 0.68
C TYR A 332 9.62 13.44 1.39
N SER A 333 10.20 14.63 1.56
CA SER A 333 11.46 14.80 2.28
C SER A 333 11.37 14.34 3.73
N ALA A 334 10.23 14.61 4.38
CA ALA A 334 9.99 14.29 5.79
C ALA A 334 9.54 12.84 6.03
N MET A 335 8.72 12.29 5.12
CA MET A 335 8.07 10.99 5.32
C MET A 335 8.86 9.81 4.75
N ILE A 336 9.68 10.03 3.73
CA ILE A 336 10.47 8.94 3.11
C ILE A 336 11.79 8.79 3.86
N LYS A 337 12.03 7.58 4.38
CA LYS A 337 13.29 7.19 5.02
C LYS A 337 14.46 7.33 4.05
N ASP A 338 15.58 7.85 4.54
CA ASP A 338 16.81 7.85 3.76
C ASP A 338 17.31 6.41 3.61
N GLN A 339 17.52 6.00 2.37
CA GLN A 339 18.00 4.66 2.03
C GLN A 339 19.18 4.80 1.05
N PRO A 340 20.20 3.93 1.17
CA PRO A 340 21.27 3.89 0.19
C PRO A 340 20.69 3.51 -1.17
N THR A 341 21.04 4.27 -2.21
CA THR A 341 20.65 3.93 -3.57
C THR A 341 21.56 2.84 -4.14
N PRO A 342 21.04 1.93 -4.99
CA PRO A 342 21.87 0.92 -5.65
C PRO A 342 22.99 1.51 -6.52
#